data_AF-A0A3B0W5H1-F1
#
_entry.id   AF-A0A3B0W5H1-F1
#
_cell.length_a   1.000
_cell.length_b   1.000
_cell.length_c   1.000
_cell.angle_alpha   90.00
_cell.angle_beta   90.00
_cell.angle_gamma   90.00
#
_symmetry.space_group_name_H-M   'P 1'
#
loop_
_entity.id
_entity.type
_entity.pdbx_description
1 polymer ?
#
loop_
_entity_poly.entity_id
_entity_poly.type
_entity_poly.pdbx_seq_one_letter_code
_entity_poly.pdbx_strand_id
1 'polypeptide(L)'
;MNKNPERPSKQQIKDKCLVFDIPYLFGIERKIDFIKLLIENIYEESLKTENLFLRSRTGRELLIIDKKSIKEKIKSLKKYIAYLKSDNERGITPDMILSAKKVNLEKIIKINPKGMAECINPDHNDKNPSMDTRNNYVYCYSCGYSGDVIEITMKINSMDFQTAVRYLTNG
;
A
#
# COMPACT_ATOMS: atom_id res chain seq x y z
N MET A 1 5.77 23.32 -3.18
CA MET A 1 5.09 23.45 -1.87
C MET A 1 5.65 22.42 -0.91
N ASN A 2 6.49 22.85 0.04
CA ASN A 2 7.13 21.96 1.01
C ASN A 2 6.23 21.85 2.26
N LYS A 3 5.11 21.13 2.16
CA LYS A 3 4.28 20.83 3.34
C LYS A 3 4.97 19.71 4.11
N ASN A 4 5.36 19.97 5.35
CA ASN A 4 5.84 18.94 6.27
C ASN A 4 4.78 17.81 6.32
N PRO A 5 5.13 16.54 6.05
CA PRO A 5 4.14 15.49 5.95
C PRO A 5 3.37 15.38 7.27
N GLU A 6 2.04 15.48 7.19
CA GLU A 6 1.16 15.28 8.34
C GLU A 6 1.45 13.93 8.99
N ARG A 7 1.59 13.95 10.32
CA ARG A 7 1.81 12.77 11.17
C ARG A 7 0.55 12.52 12.02
N PRO A 8 -0.54 12.04 11.42
CA PRO A 8 -1.75 11.74 12.17
C PRO A 8 -1.48 10.71 13.26
N SER A 9 -2.16 10.84 14.39
CA SER A 9 -2.23 9.79 15.40
C SER A 9 -2.90 8.53 14.83
N LYS A 10 -2.70 7.39 15.48
CA LYS A 10 -3.41 6.14 15.15
C LYS A 10 -4.93 6.30 15.13
N GLN A 11 -5.48 7.05 16.08
CA GLN A 11 -6.92 7.34 16.12
C GLN A 11 -7.36 8.11 14.87
N GLN A 12 -6.62 9.16 14.48
CA GLN A 12 -6.93 9.91 13.25
C GLN A 12 -6.84 9.06 11.98
N ILE A 13 -5.92 8.07 11.94
CA ILE A 13 -5.86 7.10 10.84
C ILE A 13 -7.10 6.21 10.87
N LYS A 14 -7.46 5.68 12.04
CA LYS A 14 -8.65 4.83 12.23
C LYS A 14 -9.94 5.55 11.84
N ASP A 15 -10.10 6.81 12.23
CA ASP A 15 -11.28 7.61 11.89
C ASP A 15 -11.37 7.83 10.38
N LYS A 16 -10.24 8.12 9.71
CA LYS A 16 -10.21 8.23 8.24
C LYS A 16 -10.52 6.90 7.57
N CYS A 17 -9.95 5.80 8.04
CA CYS A 17 -10.24 4.46 7.54
C CYS A 17 -11.75 4.16 7.61
N LEU A 18 -12.40 4.46 8.73
CA LEU A 18 -13.84 4.29 8.90
C LEU A 18 -14.66 5.11 7.88
N VAL A 19 -14.26 6.36 7.62
CA VAL A 19 -14.95 7.23 6.64
C VAL A 19 -14.90 6.66 5.23
N PHE A 20 -13.82 5.97 4.86
CA PHE A 20 -13.64 5.40 3.52
C PHE A 20 -14.00 3.91 3.42
N ASP A 21 -14.53 3.31 4.49
CA ASP A 21 -14.77 1.87 4.59
C ASP A 21 -13.52 1.03 4.28
N ILE A 22 -12.38 1.50 4.80
CA ILE A 22 -11.07 0.88 4.63
C ILE A 22 -10.65 0.22 5.95
N PRO A 23 -10.09 -1.00 5.92
CA PRO A 23 -9.52 -1.67 7.10
C PRO A 23 -8.42 -0.84 7.78
N TYR A 24 -8.39 -0.84 9.11
CA TYR A 24 -7.46 0.00 9.89
C TYR A 24 -6.00 -0.38 9.66
N LEU A 25 -5.65 -1.67 9.73
CA LEU A 25 -4.26 -2.10 9.51
C LEU A 25 -3.80 -1.84 8.07
N PHE A 26 -4.70 -1.96 7.10
CA PHE A 26 -4.40 -1.56 5.73
C PHE A 26 -4.07 -0.07 5.62
N GLY A 27 -4.85 0.80 6.28
CA GLY A 27 -4.55 2.24 6.34
C GLY A 27 -3.20 2.54 6.99
N ILE A 28 -2.82 1.79 8.04
CA ILE A 28 -1.50 1.88 8.68
C ILE A 28 -0.39 1.51 7.68
N GLU A 29 -0.54 0.41 6.95
CA GLU A 29 0.43 -0.05 5.95
C GLU A 29 0.61 0.97 4.82
N ARG A 30 -0.49 1.47 4.23
CA ARG A 30 -0.44 2.53 3.21
C ARG A 30 0.23 3.80 3.71
N LYS A 31 0.00 4.18 4.98
CA LYS A 31 0.67 5.34 5.58
C LYS A 31 2.17 5.10 5.75
N ILE A 32 2.58 3.91 6.15
CA ILE A 32 3.99 3.51 6.25
C ILE A 32 4.66 3.58 4.88
N ASP A 33 4.03 3.03 3.84
CA ASP A 33 4.55 3.02 2.47
C ASP A 33 4.74 4.44 1.93
N PHE A 34 3.76 5.32 2.17
CA PHE A 34 3.89 6.74 1.85
C PHE A 34 5.09 7.40 2.56
N ILE A 35 5.32 7.10 3.85
CA ILE A 35 6.46 7.67 4.57
C ILE A 35 7.80 7.13 4.04
N LYS A 36 7.87 5.84 3.65
CA LYS A 36 9.08 5.28 3.01
C LYS A 36 9.39 6.02 1.71
N LEU A 37 8.39 6.23 0.85
CA LEU A 37 8.55 6.99 -0.39
C LEU A 37 9.01 8.43 -0.13
N LEU A 38 8.49 9.07 0.92
CA LEU A 38 8.96 10.39 1.33
C LEU A 38 10.43 10.37 1.78
N ILE A 39 10.86 9.35 2.51
CA ILE A 39 12.26 9.20 2.93
C ILE A 39 13.16 9.01 1.70
N GLU A 40 12.76 8.18 0.75
CA GLU A 40 13.49 7.97 -0.52
C GLU A 40 13.62 9.27 -1.30
N ASN A 41 12.53 10.02 -1.47
CA ASN A 41 12.57 11.33 -2.12
C ASN A 41 13.50 12.32 -1.41
N ILE A 42 13.51 12.34 -0.07
CA ILE A 42 14.45 13.18 0.70
C ILE A 42 15.90 12.78 0.43
N TYR A 43 16.20 11.48 0.36
CA TYR A 43 17.55 11.00 0.02
C TYR A 43 17.95 11.43 -1.41
N GLU A 44 17.06 11.25 -2.39
CA GLU A 44 17.31 11.66 -3.78
C GLU A 44 17.55 13.17 -3.92
N GLU A 45 16.73 13.99 -3.26
CA GLU A 45 16.92 15.44 -3.23
C GLU A 45 18.27 15.82 -2.59
N SER A 46 18.66 15.13 -1.50
CA SER A 46 19.93 15.39 -0.81
C SER A 46 21.16 15.12 -1.66
N LEU A 47 21.12 14.06 -2.50
CA LEU A 47 22.20 13.73 -3.43
C LEU A 47 22.33 14.79 -4.53
N LYS A 48 21.21 15.35 -4.99
CA LYS A 48 21.21 16.43 -6.00
C LYS A 48 21.80 17.72 -5.44
N THR A 49 21.44 18.12 -4.21
CA THR A 49 22.00 19.31 -3.57
C THR A 49 23.48 19.17 -3.26
N GLU A 50 23.94 17.98 -2.83
CA GLU A 50 25.36 17.73 -2.56
C GLU A 50 26.26 18.09 -3.76
N ASN A 51 25.87 17.71 -4.97
CA ASN A 51 26.61 18.00 -6.19
C ASN A 51 26.71 19.51 -6.52
N LEU A 52 25.75 20.32 -6.07
CA LEU A 52 25.74 21.78 -6.32
C LEU A 52 26.69 22.55 -5.40
N PHE A 53 26.72 22.21 -4.11
CA PHE A 53 27.35 23.04 -3.08
C PHE A 53 28.83 22.72 -2.83
N LEU A 54 29.40 21.67 -3.43
CA LEU A 54 30.83 21.31 -3.28
C LEU A 54 31.81 22.36 -3.86
N ARG A 55 31.31 23.34 -4.62
CA ARG A 55 32.10 24.30 -5.40
C ARG A 55 32.68 25.49 -4.61
N SER A 56 32.30 25.71 -3.35
CA SER A 56 32.85 26.81 -2.53
C SER A 56 32.93 26.43 -1.04
N ARG A 57 33.77 27.14 -0.27
CA ARG A 57 33.90 26.93 1.18
C ARG A 57 32.57 27.15 1.91
N THR A 58 31.88 28.25 1.60
CA THR A 58 30.54 28.55 2.15
C THR A 58 29.51 27.49 1.76
N GLY A 59 29.59 26.96 0.53
CA GLY A 59 28.76 25.84 0.09
C GLY A 59 28.98 24.56 0.91
N ARG A 60 30.23 24.26 1.27
CA ARG A 60 30.56 23.10 2.14
C ARG A 60 29.99 23.26 3.55
N GLU A 61 30.06 24.45 4.13
CA GLU A 61 29.49 24.73 5.46
C GLU A 61 27.95 24.59 5.45
N LEU A 62 27.29 25.10 4.41
CA LEU A 62 25.85 24.94 4.20
C LEU A 62 25.45 23.46 4.03
N LEU A 63 26.25 22.66 3.30
CA LEU A 63 26.01 21.23 3.14
C LEU A 63 26.03 20.47 4.48
N ILE A 64 26.93 20.82 5.39
CA ILE A 64 27.02 20.16 6.69
C ILE A 64 25.74 20.41 7.50
N ILE A 65 25.26 21.65 7.51
CA ILE A 65 24.02 22.04 8.20
C ILE A 65 22.81 21.34 7.59
N ASP A 66 22.72 21.32 6.25
CA ASP A 66 21.63 20.68 5.52
C ASP A 66 21.60 19.16 5.76
N LYS A 67 22.75 18.48 5.64
CA LYS A 67 22.88 17.04 5.95
C LYS A 67 22.45 16.71 7.37
N LYS A 68 22.80 17.53 8.36
CA LYS A 68 22.38 17.34 9.76
C LYS A 68 20.85 17.44 9.89
N SER A 69 20.25 18.46 9.28
CA SER A 69 18.81 18.67 9.28
C SER A 69 18.06 17.51 8.61
N ILE A 70 18.52 17.08 7.44
CA ILE A 70 17.97 15.93 6.70
C ILE A 70 18.04 14.66 7.54
N LYS A 71 19.18 14.39 8.18
CA LYS A 71 19.35 13.21 9.05
C LYS A 71 18.35 13.18 10.21
N GLU A 72 18.12 14.32 10.88
CA GLU A 72 17.14 14.40 11.96
C GLU A 72 15.69 14.25 11.45
N LYS A 73 15.37 14.81 10.27
CA LYS A 73 14.07 14.61 9.63
C LYS A 73 13.80 13.14 9.33
N ILE A 74 14.75 12.45 8.70
CA ILE A 74 14.65 11.02 8.38
C ILE A 74 14.53 10.18 9.66
N LYS A 75 15.36 10.46 10.68
CA LYS A 75 15.28 9.79 11.98
C LYS A 75 13.90 9.94 12.61
N SER A 76 13.33 11.15 12.56
CA SER A 76 12.00 11.40 13.07
C SER A 76 10.91 10.65 12.30
N LEU A 77 11.02 10.54 10.97
CA LEU A 77 10.08 9.75 10.15
C LEU A 77 10.19 8.25 10.43
N LYS A 78 11.42 7.72 10.58
CA LYS A 78 11.66 6.32 10.97
C LYS A 78 11.07 5.98 12.34
N LYS A 79 11.17 6.89 13.32
CA LYS A 79 10.47 6.74 14.62
C LYS A 79 8.96 6.67 14.46
N TYR A 80 8.39 7.48 13.58
CA TYR A 80 6.96 7.47 13.33
C TYR A 80 6.51 6.16 12.65
N ILE A 81 7.30 5.62 11.71
CA ILE A 81 7.07 4.27 11.18
C ILE A 81 7.05 3.22 12.30
N ALA A 82 8.03 3.25 13.21
CA ALA A 82 8.08 2.32 14.33
C ALA A 82 6.85 2.43 15.25
N TYR A 83 6.41 3.65 15.55
CA TYR A 83 5.17 3.89 16.30
C TYR A 83 3.93 3.28 15.61
N LEU A 84 3.82 3.43 14.29
CA LEU A 84 2.70 2.87 13.52
C LEU A 84 2.76 1.34 13.46
N LYS A 85 3.95 0.75 13.31
CA LYS A 85 4.14 -0.70 13.23
C LYS A 85 3.75 -1.46 14.49
N SER A 86 3.75 -0.82 15.66
CA SER A 86 3.47 -1.52 16.92
C SER A 86 2.09 -2.17 17.00
N ASP A 87 1.14 -1.82 16.12
CA ASP A 87 -0.18 -2.48 16.02
C ASP A 87 -0.20 -3.62 14.98
N ASN A 88 0.75 -3.62 14.03
CA ASN A 88 0.77 -4.52 12.86
C ASN A 88 1.55 -5.85 13.12
N GLU A 89 2.11 -6.04 14.32
CA GLU A 89 2.96 -7.20 14.62
C GLU A 89 2.20 -8.50 14.89
N ARG A 90 0.86 -8.49 14.93
CA ARG A 90 0.07 -9.72 14.98
C ARG A 90 0.09 -10.38 13.61
N GLY A 91 0.89 -11.43 13.44
CA GLY A 91 0.97 -12.20 12.19
C GLY A 91 -0.38 -12.74 11.71
N ILE A 92 -0.44 -13.15 10.45
CA ILE A 92 -1.64 -13.76 9.87
C ILE A 92 -1.88 -15.14 10.47
N THR A 93 -3.07 -15.38 11.00
CA THR A 93 -3.47 -16.72 11.47
C THR A 93 -4.14 -17.52 10.36
N PRO A 94 -4.13 -18.87 10.44
CA PRO A 94 -4.91 -19.71 9.52
C PRO A 94 -6.39 -19.32 9.45
N ASP A 95 -7.00 -18.96 10.58
CA ASP A 95 -8.39 -18.53 10.65
C ASP A 95 -8.65 -17.21 9.90
N MET A 96 -7.69 -16.28 9.91
CA MET A 96 -7.78 -15.06 9.09
C MET A 96 -7.77 -15.40 7.61
N ILE A 97 -6.93 -16.33 7.17
CA ILE A 97 -6.88 -16.76 5.77
C ILE A 97 -8.21 -17.42 5.38
N LEU A 98 -8.74 -18.32 6.21
CA LEU A 98 -10.03 -18.96 5.99
C LEU A 98 -11.17 -17.94 5.94
N SER A 99 -11.11 -16.90 6.78
CA SER A 99 -12.10 -15.82 6.80
C SER A 99 -12.01 -14.94 5.56
N ALA A 100 -10.78 -14.58 5.14
CA ALA A 100 -10.55 -13.82 3.91
C ALA A 100 -11.10 -14.55 2.67
N LYS A 101 -10.91 -15.87 2.58
CA LYS A 101 -11.43 -16.70 1.48
C LYS A 101 -12.97 -16.76 1.40
N LYS A 102 -13.68 -16.37 2.45
CA LYS A 102 -15.15 -16.33 2.49
C LYS A 102 -15.73 -14.98 2.05
N VAL A 103 -14.89 -13.95 1.86
CA VAL A 103 -15.36 -12.66 1.35
C VAL A 103 -15.87 -12.84 -0.07
N ASN A 104 -17.07 -12.34 -0.34
CA ASN A 104 -17.71 -12.42 -1.65
C ASN A 104 -16.94 -11.57 -2.68
N LEU A 105 -16.54 -12.19 -3.81
CA LEU A 105 -15.88 -11.55 -4.94
C LEU A 105 -16.59 -10.30 -5.46
N GLU A 106 -17.92 -10.22 -5.36
CA GLU A 106 -18.71 -9.06 -5.79
C GLU A 106 -18.33 -7.76 -5.05
N LYS A 107 -17.71 -7.87 -3.87
CA LYS A 107 -17.17 -6.72 -3.13
C LYS A 107 -15.85 -6.19 -3.70
N ILE A 108 -15.15 -7.02 -4.49
CA ILE A 108 -13.78 -6.75 -4.97
C ILE A 108 -13.79 -6.38 -6.45
N ILE A 109 -14.62 -7.05 -7.25
CA ILE A 109 -14.72 -6.84 -8.70
C ILE A 109 -16.18 -6.65 -9.12
N LYS A 110 -16.36 -5.93 -10.23
CA LYS A 110 -17.67 -5.77 -10.86
C LYS A 110 -18.02 -7.04 -11.62
N ILE A 111 -19.08 -7.73 -11.17
CA ILE A 111 -19.58 -8.96 -11.78
C ILE A 111 -20.91 -8.66 -12.46
N ASN A 112 -21.10 -9.17 -13.67
CA ASN A 112 -22.35 -9.02 -14.39
C ASN A 112 -23.40 -10.06 -13.93
N PRO A 113 -24.69 -9.91 -14.29
CA PRO A 113 -25.74 -10.84 -13.86
C PRO A 113 -25.56 -12.31 -14.31
N LYS A 114 -24.63 -12.57 -15.24
CA LYS A 114 -24.30 -13.92 -15.71
C LYS A 114 -23.16 -14.57 -14.91
N GLY A 115 -22.63 -13.89 -13.89
CA GLY A 115 -21.48 -14.38 -13.12
C GLY A 115 -20.16 -14.26 -13.86
N MET A 116 -20.04 -13.27 -14.75
CA MET A 116 -18.82 -13.01 -15.52
C MET A 116 -18.29 -11.61 -15.25
N ALA A 117 -16.98 -11.44 -15.33
CA ALA A 117 -16.26 -10.17 -15.24
C ALA A 117 -15.27 -10.02 -16.39
N GLU A 118 -14.84 -8.78 -16.63
CA GLU A 118 -13.66 -8.51 -17.45
C GLU A 118 -12.42 -9.07 -16.72
N CYS A 119 -11.53 -9.70 -17.48
CA CYS A 119 -10.32 -10.27 -16.90
C CYS A 119 -9.42 -9.18 -16.32
N ILE A 120 -8.95 -9.39 -15.09
CA ILE A 120 -8.06 -8.46 -14.38
C ILE A 120 -6.57 -8.67 -14.68
N ASN A 121 -6.22 -9.66 -15.50
CA ASN A 121 -4.83 -9.94 -15.82
C ASN A 121 -4.27 -8.83 -16.73
N PRO A 122 -3.20 -8.11 -16.34
CA PRO A 122 -2.65 -7.00 -17.15
C PRO A 122 -2.22 -7.39 -18.55
N ASP A 123 -1.80 -8.65 -18.72
CA ASP A 123 -1.39 -9.20 -20.02
C ASP A 123 -2.58 -9.55 -20.92
N HIS A 124 -3.81 -9.30 -20.46
CA HIS A 124 -5.04 -9.51 -21.19
C HIS A 124 -5.93 -8.26 -21.16
N ASN A 125 -5.88 -7.48 -22.24
CA ASN A 125 -6.78 -6.34 -22.42
C ASN A 125 -8.16 -6.82 -22.84
N ASP A 126 -8.95 -7.24 -21.86
CA ASP A 126 -10.24 -7.85 -22.09
C ASP A 126 -11.29 -6.80 -22.49
N LYS A 127 -11.97 -7.03 -23.61
CA LYS A 127 -13.02 -6.13 -24.14
C LYS A 127 -14.43 -6.68 -23.90
N ASN A 128 -14.55 -7.96 -23.55
CA ASN A 128 -15.82 -8.63 -23.31
C ASN A 128 -15.65 -9.59 -22.13
N PRO A 129 -16.53 -9.57 -21.11
CA PRO A 129 -16.37 -10.40 -19.91
C PRO A 129 -16.03 -11.87 -20.22
N SER A 130 -14.76 -12.24 -20.00
CA SER A 130 -14.22 -13.56 -20.30
C SER A 130 -13.88 -14.38 -19.04
N MET A 131 -13.99 -13.75 -17.86
CA MET A 131 -13.63 -14.31 -16.57
C MET A 131 -14.89 -14.75 -15.80
N ASP A 132 -15.05 -16.06 -15.63
CA ASP A 132 -16.04 -16.69 -14.74
C ASP A 132 -15.70 -16.37 -13.29
N THR A 133 -16.70 -16.08 -12.46
CA THR A 133 -16.53 -15.71 -11.06
C THR A 133 -17.32 -16.61 -10.10
N ARG A 134 -17.83 -17.76 -10.57
CA ARG A 134 -18.67 -18.65 -9.77
C ARG A 134 -17.88 -19.32 -8.63
N ASN A 135 -18.58 -19.67 -7.55
CA ASN A 135 -18.02 -20.34 -6.37
C ASN A 135 -16.89 -19.56 -5.67
N ASN A 136 -16.92 -18.23 -5.74
CA ASN A 136 -15.91 -17.36 -5.11
C ASN A 136 -14.48 -17.59 -5.64
N TYR A 137 -14.38 -18.06 -6.88
CA TYR A 137 -13.12 -18.28 -7.61
C TYR A 137 -13.24 -17.63 -8.98
N VAL A 138 -12.11 -17.24 -9.58
CA VAL A 138 -12.09 -16.73 -10.95
C VAL A 138 -11.37 -17.64 -11.91
N TYR A 139 -11.88 -17.72 -13.13
CA TYR A 139 -11.22 -18.38 -14.25
C TYR A 139 -11.51 -17.64 -15.55
N CYS A 140 -10.46 -17.16 -16.21
CA CYS A 140 -10.54 -16.52 -17.52
C CYS A 140 -10.40 -17.54 -18.64
N TYR A 141 -11.45 -17.74 -19.42
CA TYR A 141 -11.43 -18.66 -20.56
C TYR A 141 -10.52 -18.22 -21.71
N SER A 142 -10.20 -16.91 -21.79
CA SER A 142 -9.42 -16.36 -22.89
C SER A 142 -7.91 -16.42 -22.65
N CYS A 143 -7.45 -16.23 -21.41
CA CYS A 143 -6.01 -16.19 -21.08
C CYS A 143 -5.58 -17.22 -20.04
N GLY A 144 -6.51 -18.00 -19.47
CA GLY A 144 -6.22 -19.03 -18.47
C GLY A 144 -5.93 -18.50 -17.08
N TYR A 145 -6.01 -17.18 -16.83
CA TYR A 145 -5.84 -16.61 -15.50
C TYR A 145 -6.87 -17.18 -14.53
N SER A 146 -6.44 -17.58 -13.34
CA SER A 146 -7.32 -18.10 -12.31
C SER A 146 -6.83 -17.72 -10.92
N GLY A 147 -7.73 -17.67 -9.94
CA GLY A 147 -7.36 -17.27 -8.58
C GLY A 147 -8.54 -17.20 -7.62
N ASP A 148 -8.24 -17.16 -6.32
CA ASP A 148 -9.24 -16.92 -5.29
C ASP A 148 -9.35 -15.42 -4.94
N VAL A 149 -10.29 -15.07 -4.05
CA VAL A 149 -10.53 -13.68 -3.63
C VAL A 149 -9.28 -12.99 -3.07
N ILE A 150 -8.35 -13.73 -2.45
CA ILE A 150 -7.10 -13.15 -1.93
C ILE A 150 -6.20 -12.78 -3.10
N GLU A 151 -6.01 -13.70 -4.06
CA GLU A 151 -5.17 -13.47 -5.23
C GLU A 151 -5.67 -12.29 -6.08
N ILE A 152 -6.99 -12.20 -6.27
CA ILE A 152 -7.63 -11.09 -7.00
C ILE A 152 -7.42 -9.77 -6.25
N THR A 153 -7.61 -9.77 -4.93
CA THR A 153 -7.39 -8.58 -4.09
C THR A 153 -5.94 -8.11 -4.15
N MET A 154 -4.98 -9.04 -4.12
CA MET A 154 -3.55 -8.77 -4.28
C MET A 154 -3.26 -8.10 -5.62
N LYS A 155 -3.79 -8.67 -6.71
CA LYS A 155 -3.53 -8.20 -8.08
C LYS A 155 -4.09 -6.79 -8.31
N ILE A 156 -5.36 -6.56 -7.96
CA ILE A 156 -6.04 -5.27 -8.21
C ILE A 156 -5.40 -4.13 -7.40
N ASN A 157 -5.06 -4.39 -6.15
CA ASN A 157 -4.56 -3.36 -5.25
C ASN A 157 -3.03 -3.32 -5.13
N SER A 158 -2.32 -4.14 -5.91
CA SER A 158 -0.86 -4.28 -5.87
C SER A 158 -0.35 -4.47 -4.42
N MET A 159 -0.91 -5.46 -3.73
CA MET A 159 -0.59 -5.75 -2.33
C MET A 159 -0.06 -7.16 -2.14
N ASP A 160 0.76 -7.36 -1.10
CA ASP A 160 1.23 -8.68 -0.73
C ASP A 160 0.13 -9.51 -0.06
N PHE A 161 0.40 -10.80 0.15
CA PHE A 161 -0.56 -11.74 0.73
C PHE A 161 -1.04 -11.33 2.13
N GLN A 162 -0.14 -10.85 2.99
CA GLN A 162 -0.51 -10.52 4.37
C GLN A 162 -1.43 -9.29 4.39
N THR A 163 -1.06 -8.27 3.62
CA THR A 163 -1.85 -7.05 3.41
C THR A 163 -3.25 -7.40 2.89
N ALA A 164 -3.35 -8.30 1.91
CA ALA A 164 -4.63 -8.74 1.35
C ALA A 164 -5.52 -9.47 2.34
N VAL A 165 -4.94 -10.37 3.15
CA VAL A 165 -5.72 -11.07 4.18
C VAL A 165 -6.23 -10.10 5.23
N ARG A 166 -5.43 -9.13 5.69
CA ARG A 166 -5.89 -8.08 6.62
C ARG A 166 -6.97 -7.21 5.99
N TYR A 167 -6.80 -6.85 4.72
CA TYR A 167 -7.76 -6.05 3.98
C TYR A 167 -9.13 -6.75 3.94
N LEU A 168 -9.15 -8.04 3.64
CA LEU A 168 -10.39 -8.81 3.53
C LEU A 168 -11.04 -9.13 4.87
N THR A 169 -10.29 -9.11 5.98
CA THR A 169 -10.80 -9.51 7.31
C THR A 169 -11.08 -8.34 8.25
N ASN A 170 -10.99 -7.09 7.79
CA ASN A 170 -11.08 -5.90 8.64
C ASN A 170 -10.07 -5.92 9.80
N GLY A 171 -8.85 -6.39 9.52
CA GLY A 171 -7.74 -6.38 10.46
C GLY A 171 -7.42 -4.97 10.98
#